data_AF-A0A435WQZ4-F1
#
_entry.id   AF-A0A435WQZ4-F1
#
_cell.length_a   1.000
_cell.length_b   1.000
_cell.length_c   1.000
_cell.angle_alpha   90.00
_cell.angle_beta   90.00
_cell.angle_gamma   90.00
#
_symmetry.space_group_name_H-M   'P 1'
#
loop_
_entity.id
_entity.type
_entity.pdbx_description
1 polymer ?
#
loop_
_entity_poly.entity_id
_entity_poly.type
_entity_poly.pdbx_seq_one_letter_code
_entity_poly.pdbx_strand_id
1 'polypeptide(L)'
;MDPKLGILGGMGPLATVDFLAKVISATPASIDQDHIPTLVYSASRTPDRSAGILGIGQSPLAALIEGVKLLERGGAALIAIPCN
;
A
#
# COMPACT_ATOMS: atom_id res chain seq x y z
N MET A 1 15.12 -7.93 13.23
CA MET A 1 14.65 -6.66 12.63
C MET A 1 13.18 -6.53 12.96
N ASP A 2 12.72 -5.35 13.35
CA ASP A 2 11.29 -5.13 13.59
C ASP A 2 10.49 -5.30 12.28
N PRO A 3 9.38 -6.06 12.31
CA PRO A 3 8.55 -6.27 11.14
C PRO A 3 7.92 -4.95 10.68
N LYS A 4 8.06 -4.62 9.40
CA LYS A 4 7.47 -3.41 8.81
C LYS A 4 6.13 -3.72 8.16
N LEU A 5 5.16 -2.83 8.29
CA LEU A 5 3.95 -2.82 7.48
C LEU A 5 4.27 -2.22 6.10
N GLY A 6 3.98 -2.95 5.02
CA GLY A 6 3.98 -2.42 3.66
C GLY A 6 2.58 -1.94 3.27
N ILE A 7 2.48 -0.79 2.63
CA ILE A 7 1.23 -0.26 2.06
C ILE A 7 1.46 -0.08 0.55
N LEU A 8 0.87 -0.97 -0.25
CA LEU A 8 0.83 -0.82 -1.70
C LEU A 8 -0.40 0.00 -2.08
N GLY A 9 -0.21 1.31 -2.18
CA GLY A 9 -1.25 2.28 -2.48
C GLY A 9 -1.20 2.82 -3.91
N GLY A 10 -1.74 4.02 -4.11
CA GLY A 10 -1.83 4.70 -5.41
C GLY A 10 -3.14 4.45 -6.16
N MET A 11 -4.09 3.71 -5.58
CA MET A 11 -5.32 3.24 -6.23
C MET A 11 -6.62 3.70 -5.52
N GLY A 12 -6.79 4.95 -5.12
CA GLY A 12 -6.04 6.15 -5.52
C GLY A 12 -5.04 6.69 -4.48
N PRO A 13 -4.27 7.74 -4.83
CA PRO A 13 -3.30 8.36 -3.91
C PRO A 13 -3.94 8.87 -2.61
N LEU A 14 -5.13 9.48 -2.70
CA LEU A 14 -5.82 10.02 -1.51
C LEU A 14 -6.26 8.90 -0.55
N ALA A 15 -6.76 7.77 -1.08
CA ALA A 15 -7.11 6.61 -0.26
C ALA A 15 -5.89 6.02 0.46
N THR A 16 -4.70 6.16 -0.13
CA THR A 16 -3.45 5.72 0.52
C THR A 16 -3.10 6.60 1.71
N VAL A 17 -3.24 7.91 1.57
CA VAL A 17 -3.02 8.87 2.67
C VAL A 17 -4.05 8.66 3.77
N ASP A 18 -5.33 8.51 3.43
CA ASP A 18 -6.41 8.24 4.38
C ASP A 18 -6.19 6.92 5.13
N PHE A 19 -5.79 5.85 4.43
CA PHE A 19 -5.45 4.58 5.08
C PHE A 19 -4.28 4.72 6.05
N LEU A 20 -3.20 5.40 5.65
CA LEU A 20 -2.06 5.65 6.53
C LEU A 20 -2.47 6.46 7.77
N ALA A 21 -3.28 7.50 7.59
CA ALA A 21 -3.79 8.30 8.69
C ALA A 21 -4.61 7.44 9.68
N LYS A 22 -5.48 6.55 9.17
CA LYS A 22 -6.25 5.62 9.99
C LYS A 22 -5.38 4.62 10.75
N VAL A 23 -4.33 4.08 10.12
CA VAL A 23 -3.37 3.21 10.81
C VAL A 23 -2.69 3.96 11.96
N ILE A 24 -2.23 5.18 11.73
CA ILE A 24 -1.60 6.01 12.76
C ILE A 24 -2.60 6.28 13.90
N SER A 25 -3.81 6.74 13.59
CA SER A 25 -4.84 7.04 14.59
C SER A 25 -5.33 5.83 15.38
N ALA A 26 -5.31 4.64 14.76
CA ALA A 26 -5.72 3.39 15.41
C ALA A 26 -4.58 2.70 16.19
N THR A 27 -3.33 3.16 16.03
CA THR A 27 -2.18 2.60 16.75
C THR A 27 -2.13 3.20 18.15
N PRO A 28 -2.25 2.41 19.22
CA PRO A 28 -2.05 2.91 20.58
C PRO A 28 -0.58 3.30 20.77
N ALA A 29 -0.30 4.60 20.78
CA ALA A 29 1.05 5.16 20.87
C ALA A 29 1.06 6.32 21.87
N SER A 30 2.10 6.38 22.71
CA SER A 30 2.35 7.50 23.64
C SER A 30 3.50 8.39 23.17
N ILE A 31 4.41 7.83 22.37
CA ILE A 31 5.52 8.52 21.69
C ILE A 31 5.61 8.05 20.24
N ASP A 32 6.34 8.78 19.40
CA ASP A 32 6.48 8.47 17.96
C ASP A 32 7.02 7.05 17.71
N GLN A 33 7.92 6.57 18.57
CA GLN A 33 8.57 5.26 18.46
C GLN A 33 7.62 4.08 18.74
N ASP A 34 6.44 4.34 19.31
CA ASP A 34 5.42 3.31 19.54
C ASP A 34 4.63 3.00 18.25
N HIS A 35 4.75 3.84 17.22
CA HIS A 35 4.06 3.60 15.94
C HIS A 35 4.68 2.46 15.13
N ILE A 36 3.84 1.81 14.32
CA ILE A 36 4.24 0.70 13.45
C ILE A 36 5.20 1.21 12.35
N PRO A 37 6.43 0.68 12.24
CA PRO A 37 7.32 1.00 11.12
C PRO A 37 6.66 0.66 9.79
N THR A 38 6.51 1.64 8.91
CA THR A 38 5.69 1.50 7.70
C THR A 38 6.45 1.92 6.43
N LEU A 39 6.36 1.11 5.37
CA LEU A 39 6.79 1.44 4.02
C LEU A 39 5.57 1.70 3.15
N VAL A 40 5.52 2.85 2.49
CA VAL A 40 4.40 3.20 1.60
C VAL A 40 4.91 3.32 0.18
N TYR A 41 4.34 2.54 -0.74
CA TYR A 41 4.53 2.73 -2.17
C TYR A 41 3.22 3.19 -2.80
N SER A 42 3.14 4.47 -3.14
CA SER A 42 1.98 5.05 -3.84
C SER A 42 2.15 4.86 -5.35
N ALA A 43 1.73 3.70 -5.85
CA ALA A 43 1.89 3.27 -7.24
C ALA A 43 0.83 3.91 -8.17
N SER A 44 0.78 5.24 -8.24
CA SER A 44 -0.25 6.00 -8.98
C SER A 44 -0.28 5.76 -10.50
N ARG A 45 0.75 5.10 -11.05
CA ARG A 45 0.82 4.66 -12.45
C ARG A 45 0.21 3.27 -12.68
N THR A 46 -0.31 2.61 -11.64
CA THR A 46 -1.03 1.34 -11.79
C THR A 46 -2.22 1.54 -12.73
N PRO A 47 -2.39 0.69 -13.77
CA PRO A 47 -3.53 0.77 -14.67
C PRO A 47 -4.88 0.83 -13.94
N ASP A 48 -5.88 1.39 -14.60
CA ASP A 48 -7.23 1.49 -14.04
C ASP A 48 -7.83 0.09 -13.78
N ARG A 49 -8.30 -0.14 -12.55
CA ARG A 49 -8.75 -1.47 -12.11
C ARG A 49 -10.09 -1.83 -12.74
N SER A 50 -11.02 -0.87 -12.83
CA SER A 50 -12.34 -1.07 -13.41
C SER A 50 -12.23 -1.44 -14.89
N ALA A 51 -11.41 -0.71 -15.65
CA ALA A 51 -11.13 -1.02 -17.05
C ALA A 51 -10.47 -2.40 -17.23
N GLY A 52 -9.55 -2.77 -16.32
CA GLY A 52 -8.93 -4.09 -16.31
C GLY A 52 -9.94 -5.22 -16.05
N ILE A 53 -10.85 -5.06 -15.08
CA ILE A 53 -11.93 -6.03 -14.78
C ILE A 53 -12.89 -6.18 -15.95
N LEU A 54 -13.24 -5.07 -16.60
CA LEU A 54 -14.15 -5.06 -17.76
C LEU A 54 -13.49 -5.55 -19.05
N GLY A 55 -12.18 -5.83 -19.05
CA GLY A 55 -11.44 -6.29 -20.24
C GLY A 55 -11.24 -5.22 -21.31
N ILE A 56 -11.48 -3.95 -20.99
CA ILE A 56 -11.37 -2.80 -21.91
C ILE A 56 -10.10 -1.97 -21.67
N GLY A 57 -9.27 -2.38 -20.70
CA GLY A 57 -8.03 -1.71 -20.34
C GLY A 57 -6.92 -2.69 -19.98
N GLN A 58 -5.73 -2.14 -19.76
CA GLN A 58 -4.57 -2.93 -19.34
C GLN A 58 -4.80 -3.53 -17.96
N SER A 59 -4.48 -4.82 -17.78
CA SER A 59 -4.52 -5.46 -16.47
C SER A 59 -3.54 -4.80 -15.49
N PRO A 60 -3.96 -4.50 -14.24
CA PRO A 60 -3.10 -3.91 -13.22
C PRO A 60 -2.13 -4.93 -12.59
N LEU A 61 -2.30 -6.23 -12.86
CA LEU A 61 -1.62 -7.32 -12.15
C LEU A 61 -0.09 -7.20 -12.16
N ALA A 62 0.50 -6.85 -13.30
CA ALA A 62 1.95 -6.71 -13.41
C ALA A 62 2.48 -5.61 -12.47
N ALA A 63 1.84 -4.43 -12.46
CA ALA A 63 2.20 -3.32 -11.59
C ALA A 63 2.01 -3.67 -10.10
N LEU A 64 0.96 -4.42 -9.76
CA LEU A 64 0.71 -4.89 -8.40
C LEU A 64 1.82 -5.84 -7.91
N ILE A 65 2.21 -6.81 -8.75
CA ILE A 65 3.30 -7.75 -8.42
C ILE A 65 4.62 -7.02 -8.23
N GLU A 66 4.94 -6.05 -9.09
CA GLU A 66 6.14 -5.22 -8.95
C GLU A 66 6.14 -4.42 -7.64
N GLY A 67 5.00 -3.83 -7.28
CA GLY A 67 4.81 -3.09 -6.04
C GLY A 67 4.96 -3.97 -4.80
N VAL A 68 4.37 -5.17 -4.80
CA VAL A 68 4.54 -6.16 -3.72
C VAL A 68 6.01 -6.51 -3.55
N LYS A 69 6.68 -6.91 -4.64
CA LYS A 69 8.10 -7.28 -4.60
C LYS A 69 8.99 -6.12 -4.14
N LEU A 70 8.63 -4.88 -4.47
CA LEU A 70 9.36 -3.70 -3.99
C LEU A 70 9.24 -3.57 -2.46
N LEU A 71 8.04 -3.73 -1.91
CA LEU A 71 7.81 -3.68 -0.46
C LEU A 71 8.48 -4.86 0.28
N GLU A 72 8.39 -6.07 -0.27
CA GLU A 72 9.09 -7.25 0.25
C GLU A 72 10.61 -7.02 0.33
N ARG A 73 11.22 -6.53 -0.75
CA ARG A 73 12.66 -6.16 -0.75
C ARG A 73 12.99 -5.04 0.23
N GLY A 74 12.04 -4.16 0.53
CA GLY A 74 12.17 -3.14 1.57
C GLY A 74 12.11 -3.68 3.01
N GLY A 75 11.74 -4.95 3.17
CA GLY A 75 11.59 -5.63 4.46
C GLY A 75 10.20 -5.53 5.05
N ALA A 76 9.16 -5.32 4.23
CA ALA A 76 7.78 -5.46 4.67
C ALA A 76 7.50 -6.93 5.05
N ALA A 77 6.99 -7.16 6.26
CA ALA A 77 6.59 -8.48 6.74
C ALA A 77 5.11 -8.78 6.44
N LEU A 78 4.31 -7.74 6.25
CA LEU A 78 2.90 -7.80 5.90
C LEU A 78 2.58 -6.66 4.94
N ILE A 79 1.70 -6.88 3.96
CA ILE A 79 1.32 -5.87 2.96
C ILE A 79 -0.20 -5.65 2.99
N ALA A 80 -0.60 -4.39 3.08
CA ALA A 80 -1.97 -3.93 2.91
C ALA A 80 -2.14 -3.18 1.57
N ILE A 81 -3.30 -3.34 0.94
CA ILE A 81 -3.65 -2.67 -0.32
C ILE A 81 -4.96 -1.90 -0.08
N PRO A 82 -4.94 -0.57 0.10
CA PRO A 82 -6.15 0.24 0.31
C PRO A 82 -6.89 0.49 -1.02
N CYS A 83 -7.35 -0.59 -1.66
CA CYS A 83 -8.19 -0.62 -2.85
C CYS A 83 -9.06 -1.88 -2.77
N ASN A 84 -10.35 -1.75 -3.05
CA ASN A 84 -11.28 -2.89 -3.11
C ASN A 84 -11.08 -3.72 -4.38
#